data_AF-A0A9D7M564-F1
#
_entry.id   AF-A0A9D7M564-F1
#
_cell.length_a   1.000
_cell.length_b   1.000
_cell.length_c   1.000
_cell.angle_alpha   90.00
_cell.angle_beta   90.00
_cell.angle_gamma   90.00
#
_symmetry.space_group_name_H-M   'P 1'
#
loop_
_entity.id
_entity.type
_entity.pdbx_description
1 polymer ?
#
loop_
_entity_poly.entity_id
_entity_poly.type
_entity_poly.pdbx_seq_one_letter_code
_entity_poly.pdbx_strand_id
1 'polypeptide(L)'
;MEAFFRSVYKELIDFGKPFSDNVVKFNQSQNVKFDFDIANAIQTKTVTVGEFISHILPCNNFEDINKNLSLLCNLDFVDEIKKFNRNSIFDDVNYNSRQFIENGDQIIADIKRTFELRHIFCHEFATNLPIVKDEIIRCFKNAKLFLNQTNDFVWYLVYPNAPETQTDMNIQAAEEFERIENELSVLISTIKDAKTENSEFDINLELFDKTIEQWKSYRKTKAELDAYYVKGRNNVSISIRW
;
A
#
# COMPACT_ATOMS: atom_id res chain seq x y z
N MET A 1 9.76 -13.33 2.79
CA MET A 1 9.81 -12.26 3.79
C MET A 1 10.42 -11.00 3.21
N GLU A 2 11.68 -11.02 2.75
CA GLU A 2 12.32 -9.83 2.14
C GLU A 2 11.49 -9.20 1.01
N ALA A 3 11.07 -9.98 0.01
CA ALA A 3 10.24 -9.49 -1.09
C ALA A 3 8.90 -8.88 -0.61
N PHE A 4 8.29 -9.44 0.44
CA PHE A 4 7.07 -8.88 1.02
C PHE A 4 7.34 -7.49 1.63
N PHE A 5 8.39 -7.35 2.44
CA PHE A 5 8.70 -6.07 3.06
C PHE A 5 9.13 -5.01 2.05
N ARG A 6 9.86 -5.38 0.99
CA ARG A 6 10.12 -4.46 -0.13
C ARG A 6 8.82 -3.99 -0.79
N SER A 7 7.88 -4.89 -1.02
CA SER A 7 6.55 -4.52 -1.52
C SER A 7 5.82 -3.59 -0.57
N VAL A 8 5.83 -3.86 0.74
CA VAL A 8 5.20 -3.00 1.76
C VAL A 8 5.82 -1.61 1.77
N TYR A 9 7.16 -1.51 1.73
CA TYR A 9 7.83 -0.20 1.68
C TYR A 9 7.45 0.56 0.42
N LYS A 10 7.45 -0.11 -0.73
CA LYS A 10 7.03 0.49 -2.00
C LYS A 10 5.60 1.04 -1.89
N GLU A 11 4.65 0.22 -1.46
CA GLU A 11 3.23 0.61 -1.35
C GLU A 11 3.04 1.80 -0.40
N LEU A 12 3.68 1.79 0.77
CA LEU A 12 3.61 2.92 1.71
C LEU A 12 4.14 4.21 1.08
N ILE A 13 5.29 4.16 0.41
CA ILE A 13 5.92 5.33 -0.18
C ILE A 13 5.11 5.86 -1.37
N ASP A 14 4.64 4.96 -2.24
CA ASP A 14 3.87 5.31 -3.43
C ASP A 14 2.45 5.76 -3.09
N PHE A 15 1.89 5.35 -1.96
CA PHE A 15 0.64 5.91 -1.43
C PHE A 15 0.76 7.43 -1.17
N GLY A 16 1.96 7.90 -0.83
CA GLY A 16 2.24 9.31 -0.63
C GLY A 16 2.26 9.72 0.85
N LYS A 17 1.73 10.90 1.15
CA LYS A 17 1.78 11.45 2.50
C LYS A 17 0.93 10.63 3.49
N PRO A 18 1.38 10.44 4.73
CA PRO A 18 2.60 11.00 5.34
C PRO A 18 3.88 10.21 5.08
N PHE A 19 3.79 9.00 4.51
CA PHE A 19 4.91 8.07 4.38
C PHE A 19 6.02 8.60 3.47
N SER A 20 5.66 9.21 2.33
CA SER A 20 6.63 9.78 1.38
C SER A 20 7.46 10.93 1.99
N ASP A 21 6.87 11.74 2.87
CA ASP A 21 7.59 12.81 3.58
C ASP A 21 8.60 12.22 4.59
N ASN A 22 8.25 11.08 5.20
CA ASN A 22 9.12 10.40 6.16
C ASN A 22 10.33 9.75 5.50
N VAL A 23 10.24 9.35 4.24
CA VAL A 23 11.34 8.72 3.49
C VAL A 23 12.62 9.57 3.49
N VAL A 24 12.50 10.90 3.48
CA VAL A 24 13.66 11.81 3.48
C VAL A 24 14.58 11.58 4.69
N LYS A 25 14.05 11.04 5.79
CA LYS A 25 14.81 10.68 6.99
C LYS A 25 15.81 9.53 6.73
N PHE A 26 15.66 8.74 5.66
CA PHE A 26 16.62 7.68 5.27
C PHE A 26 17.89 8.22 4.60
N ASN A 27 17.84 9.39 3.95
CA ASN A 27 18.96 10.00 3.21
C ASN A 27 20.21 10.24 4.07
N GLN A 28 20.06 10.27 5.39
CA GLN A 28 21.15 10.52 6.32
C GLN A 28 22.03 9.28 6.58
N SER A 29 21.69 8.10 6.07
CA SER A 29 22.26 6.83 6.56
C SER A 29 22.71 5.80 5.52
N GLN A 30 22.42 6.00 4.23
CA GLN A 30 22.76 5.06 3.16
C GLN A 30 23.34 5.89 2.01
N ASN A 31 24.56 5.61 1.54
CA ASN A 31 25.19 6.30 0.40
C ASN A 31 24.43 6.02 -0.91
N VAL A 32 23.20 6.53 -1.04
CA VAL A 32 22.34 6.29 -2.20
C VAL A 32 22.97 6.94 -3.43
N LYS A 33 23.38 6.10 -4.39
CA LYS A 33 23.79 6.57 -5.71
C LYS A 33 22.52 6.92 -6.48
N PHE A 34 22.23 8.21 -6.54
CA PHE A 34 21.17 8.76 -7.39
C PHE A 34 21.84 9.34 -8.63
N ASP A 35 21.66 8.69 -9.79
CA ASP A 35 22.24 9.10 -11.07
C ASP A 35 21.15 9.53 -12.07
N PHE A 36 21.59 9.98 -13.25
CA PHE A 36 20.69 10.47 -14.29
C PHE A 36 19.82 9.36 -14.91
N ASP A 37 20.26 8.10 -14.87
CA ASP A 37 19.48 6.98 -15.39
C ASP A 37 18.28 6.69 -14.47
N ILE A 38 18.50 6.72 -13.15
CA ILE A 38 17.43 6.62 -12.15
C ILE A 38 16.47 7.80 -12.26
N ALA A 39 16.98 9.03 -12.38
CA ALA A 39 16.15 10.22 -12.54
C ALA A 39 15.27 10.13 -13.79
N ASN A 40 15.85 9.70 -14.92
CA ASN A 40 15.13 9.50 -16.16
C ASN A 40 14.07 8.38 -16.03
N ALA A 41 14.41 7.26 -15.40
CA ALA A 41 13.47 6.15 -15.18
C ALA A 41 12.25 6.53 -14.34
N ILE A 42 12.45 7.40 -13.34
CA ILE A 42 11.34 7.96 -12.54
C ILE A 42 10.52 8.93 -13.38
N GLN A 43 11.17 9.82 -14.13
CA GLN A 43 10.50 10.80 -15.00
C GLN A 43 9.65 10.11 -16.09
N THR A 44 10.15 9.03 -16.68
CA THR A 44 9.44 8.23 -17.69
C THR A 44 8.42 7.27 -17.08
N LYS A 45 8.22 7.29 -15.75
CA LYS A 45 7.32 6.41 -15.00
C LYS A 45 7.59 4.92 -15.21
N THR A 46 8.82 4.55 -15.56
CA THR A 46 9.23 3.14 -15.69
C THR A 46 9.55 2.52 -14.33
N VAL A 47 9.92 3.35 -13.35
CA VAL A 47 10.16 2.96 -11.95
C VAL A 47 9.51 4.00 -11.04
N THR A 48 8.82 3.58 -9.98
CA THR A 48 8.28 4.52 -8.98
C THR A 48 9.33 4.88 -7.93
N VAL A 49 9.12 5.98 -7.21
CA VAL A 49 10.00 6.37 -6.10
C VAL A 49 9.99 5.29 -5.01
N GLY A 50 8.82 4.73 -4.68
CA GLY A 50 8.70 3.62 -3.73
C GLY A 50 9.47 2.38 -4.18
N GLU A 51 9.45 2.04 -5.47
CA GLU A 51 10.18 0.91 -6.00
C GLU A 51 11.69 1.10 -5.84
N PHE A 52 12.23 2.24 -6.29
CA PHE A 52 13.64 2.56 -6.13
C PHE A 52 14.09 2.49 -4.66
N ILE A 53 13.34 3.13 -3.76
CA ILE A 53 13.72 3.25 -2.35
C ILE A 53 13.56 1.93 -1.61
N SER A 54 12.51 1.15 -1.90
CA SER A 54 12.31 -0.17 -1.30
C SER A 54 13.48 -1.13 -1.57
N HIS A 55 14.18 -0.97 -2.69
CA HIS A 55 15.36 -1.76 -3.04
C HIS A 55 16.64 -1.30 -2.32
N ILE A 56 16.71 -0.04 -1.93
CA ILE A 56 17.83 0.52 -1.16
C ILE A 56 17.73 0.14 0.31
N LEU A 57 16.51 0.12 0.86
CA LEU A 57 16.32 -0.14 2.29
C LEU A 57 16.84 -1.54 2.66
N PRO A 58 17.61 -1.65 3.77
CA PRO A 58 18.07 -2.94 4.26
C PRO A 58 16.87 -3.75 4.75
N CYS A 59 16.93 -5.06 4.59
CA CYS A 59 15.89 -5.99 5.03
C CYS A 59 16.53 -7.35 5.36
N ASN A 60 17.63 -7.31 6.12
CA ASN A 60 18.46 -8.48 6.39
C ASN A 60 18.17 -9.13 7.74
N ASN A 61 17.49 -8.42 8.63
CA ASN A 61 17.09 -8.87 9.96
C ASN A 61 15.78 -8.19 10.37
N PHE A 62 15.29 -8.52 11.55
CA PHE A 62 14.07 -7.94 12.10
C PHE A 62 14.23 -6.46 12.45
N GLU A 63 15.40 -6.06 12.95
CA GLU A 63 15.71 -4.70 13.36
C GLU A 63 15.66 -3.72 12.17
N ASP A 64 16.12 -4.14 10.99
CA ASP A 64 15.99 -3.42 9.73
C ASP A 64 14.51 -3.17 9.42
N ILE A 65 13.69 -4.22 9.51
CA ILE A 65 12.25 -4.14 9.25
C ILE A 65 11.58 -3.16 10.22
N ASN A 66 11.84 -3.32 11.51
CA ASN A 66 11.28 -2.46 12.54
C ASN A 66 11.67 -1.01 12.33
N LYS A 67 12.96 -0.75 12.10
CA LYS A 67 13.48 0.60 11.84
C LYS A 67 12.81 1.23 10.63
N ASN A 68 12.70 0.49 9.53
CA ASN A 68 12.12 1.01 8.28
C ASN A 68 10.64 1.36 8.46
N LEU A 69 9.84 0.45 9.03
CA LEU A 69 8.40 0.70 9.22
C LEU A 69 8.12 1.76 10.28
N SER A 70 8.89 1.77 11.38
CA SER A 70 8.77 2.80 12.40
C SER A 70 9.04 4.20 11.83
N LEU A 71 10.06 4.32 10.98
CA LEU A 71 10.40 5.58 10.33
C LEU A 71 9.34 5.97 9.28
N LEU A 72 8.98 5.06 8.38
CA LEU A 72 7.98 5.33 7.33
C LEU A 72 6.64 5.74 7.92
N CYS A 73 6.18 5.05 8.96
CA CYS A 73 4.89 5.30 9.60
C CYS A 73 4.95 6.34 10.74
N ASN A 74 6.16 6.80 11.11
CA ASN A 74 6.42 7.73 12.21
C ASN A 74 5.76 7.29 13.55
N LEU A 75 5.98 6.03 13.90
CA LEU A 75 5.47 5.36 15.12
C LEU A 75 6.47 4.30 15.59
N ASP A 76 6.24 3.69 16.76
CA ASP A 76 6.96 2.48 17.15
C ASP A 76 6.25 1.25 16.56
N PHE A 77 6.83 0.67 15.51
CA PHE A 77 6.17 -0.41 14.76
C PHE A 77 5.92 -1.65 15.63
N VAL A 78 6.87 -2.02 16.50
CA VAL A 78 6.74 -3.23 17.32
C VAL A 78 5.67 -3.06 18.38
N ASP A 79 5.62 -1.89 19.02
CA ASP A 79 4.61 -1.63 20.03
C ASP A 79 3.21 -1.54 19.42
N GLU A 80 3.07 -0.94 18.24
CA GLU A 80 1.77 -0.78 17.60
C GLU A 80 1.26 -2.08 16.98
N ILE A 81 2.11 -2.87 16.30
CA ILE A 81 1.67 -4.14 15.71
C ILE A 81 1.24 -5.17 16.77
N LYS A 82 1.80 -5.09 17.99
CA LYS A 82 1.42 -5.93 19.14
C LYS A 82 0.07 -5.55 19.74
N LYS A 83 -0.33 -4.27 19.64
CA LYS A 83 -1.61 -3.77 20.14
C LYS A 83 -2.70 -3.82 19.07
N PHE A 84 -2.31 -3.85 17.80
CA PHE A 84 -3.22 -3.87 16.68
C PHE A 84 -4.10 -5.12 16.71
N ASN A 85 -5.40 -4.92 16.87
CA ASN A 85 -6.40 -5.97 16.80
C ASN A 85 -7.30 -5.74 15.59
N ARG A 86 -7.21 -6.64 14.62
CA ARG A 86 -8.08 -6.58 13.44
C ARG A 86 -9.46 -7.12 13.81
N ASN A 87 -10.48 -6.29 13.58
CA ASN A 87 -11.88 -6.70 13.61
C ASN A 87 -12.37 -6.86 12.16
N SER A 88 -12.48 -8.11 11.74
CA SER A 88 -12.96 -8.50 10.42
C SER A 88 -14.23 -9.33 10.52
N ILE A 89 -15.02 -9.37 9.45
CA ILE A 89 -16.11 -10.33 9.28
C ILE A 89 -15.60 -11.77 9.09
N PHE A 90 -14.31 -11.93 8.76
CA PHE A 90 -13.67 -13.23 8.53
C PHE A 90 -13.00 -13.73 9.81
N ASP A 91 -13.48 -14.86 10.34
CA ASP A 91 -13.00 -15.44 11.59
C ASP A 91 -11.51 -15.78 11.58
N ASP A 92 -10.97 -16.24 10.45
CA ASP A 92 -9.55 -16.58 10.31
C ASP A 92 -8.63 -15.36 10.47
N VAL A 93 -9.09 -14.18 10.01
CA VAL A 93 -8.36 -12.91 10.17
C VAL A 93 -8.33 -12.51 11.63
N ASN A 94 -9.50 -12.53 12.29
CA ASN A 94 -9.62 -12.27 13.73
C ASN A 94 -8.77 -13.24 14.56
N TYR A 95 -8.78 -14.51 14.20
CA TYR A 95 -7.99 -15.54 14.87
C TYR A 95 -6.49 -15.26 14.75
N ASN A 96 -5.99 -14.96 13.54
CA ASN A 96 -4.58 -14.63 13.34
C ASN A 96 -4.15 -13.42 14.16
N SER A 97 -4.97 -12.36 14.20
CA SER A 97 -4.67 -11.15 14.94
C SER A 97 -4.61 -11.42 16.46
N ARG A 98 -5.59 -12.16 17.00
CA ARG A 98 -5.54 -12.62 18.41
C ARG A 98 -4.31 -13.45 18.72
N GLN A 99 -3.96 -14.41 17.87
CA GLN A 99 -2.76 -15.24 18.05
C GLN A 99 -1.48 -14.39 18.05
N PHE A 100 -1.42 -13.33 17.24
CA PHE A 100 -0.29 -12.41 17.25
C PHE A 100 -0.20 -11.62 18.55
N ILE A 101 -1.31 -11.06 19.03
CA ILE A 101 -1.36 -10.29 20.28
C ILE A 101 -0.94 -11.16 21.47
N GLU A 102 -1.48 -12.38 21.56
CA GLU A 102 -1.21 -13.32 22.66
C GLU A 102 0.24 -13.83 22.68
N ASN A 103 0.87 -13.98 21.50
CA ASN A 103 2.18 -14.64 21.36
C ASN A 103 3.25 -13.73 20.74
N GLY A 104 3.05 -12.41 20.75
CA GLY A 104 3.84 -11.46 19.95
C GLY A 104 5.35 -11.52 20.19
N ASP A 105 5.78 -11.68 21.45
CA ASP A 105 7.19 -11.80 21.79
C ASP A 105 7.83 -13.07 21.20
N GLN A 106 7.15 -14.20 21.33
CA GLN A 106 7.62 -15.48 20.78
C GLN A 106 7.64 -15.43 19.24
N ILE A 107 6.63 -14.82 18.63
CA ILE A 107 6.56 -14.65 17.17
C ILE A 107 7.76 -13.83 16.69
N ILE A 108 8.01 -12.67 17.30
CA ILE A 108 9.16 -11.81 16.95
C ILE A 108 10.48 -12.55 17.15
N ALA A 109 10.65 -13.28 18.25
CA ALA A 109 11.84 -14.08 18.50
C ALA A 109 12.05 -15.13 17.38
N ASP A 110 10.99 -15.80 16.94
CA ASP A 110 11.07 -16.75 15.83
C ASP A 110 11.32 -16.07 14.46
N ILE A 111 10.92 -14.80 14.26
CA ILE A 111 11.32 -14.02 13.07
C ILE A 111 12.83 -13.76 13.08
N LYS A 112 13.38 -13.31 14.20
CA LYS A 112 14.84 -13.14 14.35
C LYS A 112 15.56 -14.45 14.07
N ARG A 113 15.07 -15.54 14.65
CA ARG A 113 15.60 -16.88 14.42
C ARG A 113 15.52 -17.29 12.95
N THR A 114 14.46 -16.93 12.24
CA THR A 114 14.33 -17.21 10.80
C THR A 114 15.43 -16.52 9.98
N PHE A 115 15.77 -15.27 10.32
CA PHE A 115 16.89 -14.57 9.66
C PHE A 115 18.26 -15.17 10.01
N GLU A 116 18.47 -15.58 11.26
CA GLU A 116 19.68 -16.31 11.67
C GLU A 116 19.83 -17.63 10.90
N LEU A 117 18.77 -18.42 10.83
CA LEU A 117 18.77 -19.68 10.09
C LEU A 117 19.07 -19.45 8.61
N ARG A 118 18.48 -18.41 7.99
CA ARG A 118 18.83 -18.00 6.61
C ARG A 118 20.33 -17.71 6.51
N HIS A 119 20.90 -16.96 7.44
CA HIS A 119 22.31 -16.62 7.41
C HIS A 119 23.19 -17.89 7.46
N ILE A 120 22.89 -18.78 8.41
CA ILE A 120 23.62 -20.03 8.59
C ILE A 120 23.56 -20.91 7.33
N PHE A 121 22.35 -21.14 6.79
CA PHE A 121 22.18 -22.04 5.65
C PHE A 121 22.65 -21.45 4.32
N CYS A 122 22.47 -20.15 4.10
CA CYS A 122 22.80 -19.53 2.82
C CYS A 122 24.24 -19.03 2.75
N HIS A 123 24.88 -18.72 3.89
CA HIS A 123 26.16 -18.02 3.91
C HIS A 123 27.26 -18.72 4.72
N GLU A 124 26.94 -19.54 5.72
CA GLU A 124 27.96 -20.14 6.60
C GLU A 124 28.28 -21.62 6.30
N PHE A 125 27.66 -22.25 5.29
CA PHE A 125 27.86 -23.66 4.92
C PHE A 125 27.93 -24.60 6.15
N ALA A 126 26.98 -24.46 7.08
CA ALA A 126 26.97 -25.25 8.30
C ALA A 126 26.67 -26.73 8.01
N THR A 127 27.72 -27.55 8.00
CA THR A 127 27.62 -29.00 7.74
C THR A 127 27.10 -29.81 8.93
N ASN A 128 27.09 -29.24 10.14
CA ASN A 128 26.78 -29.96 11.39
C ASN A 128 25.71 -29.29 12.26
N LEU A 129 24.86 -28.41 11.74
CA LEU A 129 23.78 -27.82 12.53
C LEU A 129 22.62 -28.84 12.69
N PRO A 130 22.30 -29.31 13.90
CA PRO A 130 21.14 -30.17 14.10
C PRO A 130 19.86 -29.34 13.96
N ILE A 131 19.14 -29.55 12.86
CA ILE A 131 17.88 -28.84 12.62
C ILE A 131 16.73 -29.59 13.28
N VAL A 132 16.08 -28.95 14.25
CA VAL A 132 14.91 -29.52 14.91
C VAL A 132 13.67 -29.24 14.06
N LYS A 133 12.99 -30.29 13.58
CA LYS A 133 11.78 -30.16 12.74
C LYS A 133 10.74 -29.23 13.37
N ASP A 134 10.53 -29.34 14.68
CA ASP A 134 9.54 -28.55 15.39
C ASP A 134 9.90 -27.06 15.43
N GLU A 135 11.20 -26.72 15.48
CA GLU A 135 11.69 -25.34 15.37
C GLU A 135 11.37 -24.75 14.00
N ILE A 136 11.61 -25.50 12.91
CA ILE A 136 11.28 -25.05 11.55
C ILE A 136 9.78 -24.79 11.41
N ILE A 137 8.95 -25.73 11.87
CA ILE A 137 7.49 -25.62 11.77
C ILE A 137 7.01 -24.40 12.58
N ARG A 138 7.55 -24.19 13.77
CA ARG A 138 7.22 -23.03 14.60
C ARG A 138 7.63 -21.72 13.92
N CYS A 139 8.87 -21.61 13.47
CA CYS A 139 9.37 -20.43 12.76
C CYS A 139 8.53 -20.12 11.51
N PHE A 140 8.18 -21.13 10.73
CA PHE A 140 7.35 -20.98 9.54
C PHE A 140 5.94 -20.45 9.87
N LYS A 141 5.27 -21.04 10.86
CA LYS A 141 3.93 -20.60 11.30
C LYS A 141 3.96 -19.17 11.83
N ASN A 142 4.95 -18.85 12.66
CA ASN A 142 5.10 -17.53 13.25
C ASN A 142 5.50 -16.47 12.21
N ALA A 143 6.31 -16.84 11.21
CA ALA A 143 6.56 -15.99 10.04
C ALA A 143 5.26 -15.68 9.27
N LYS A 144 4.40 -16.68 9.04
CA LYS A 144 3.11 -16.45 8.40
C LYS A 144 2.23 -15.50 9.21
N LEU A 145 2.12 -15.71 10.53
CA LEU A 145 1.34 -14.84 11.42
C LEU A 145 1.87 -13.40 11.40
N PHE A 146 3.19 -13.21 11.48
CA PHE A 146 3.81 -11.89 11.42
C PHE A 146 3.54 -11.19 10.08
N LEU A 147 3.65 -11.90 8.96
CA LEU A 147 3.38 -11.34 7.63
C LEU A 147 1.91 -10.92 7.49
N ASN A 148 0.97 -11.76 7.93
CA ASN A 148 -0.45 -11.44 7.90
C ASN A 148 -0.79 -10.24 8.79
N GLN A 149 -0.33 -10.25 10.04
CA GLN A 149 -0.57 -9.14 10.98
C GLN A 149 0.05 -7.83 10.45
N THR A 150 1.25 -7.89 9.88
CA THR A 150 1.90 -6.71 9.29
C THR A 150 1.10 -6.20 8.11
N ASN A 151 0.65 -7.09 7.22
CA ASN A 151 -0.18 -6.73 6.08
C ASN A 151 -1.45 -6.02 6.57
N ASP A 152 -2.18 -6.61 7.50
CA ASP A 152 -3.45 -6.05 7.99
C ASP A 152 -3.25 -4.71 8.70
N PHE A 153 -2.15 -4.54 9.44
CA PHE A 153 -1.76 -3.28 10.06
C PHE A 153 -1.44 -2.21 9.03
N VAL A 154 -0.62 -2.53 8.01
CA VAL A 154 -0.28 -1.59 6.93
C VAL A 154 -1.53 -1.18 6.15
N TRP A 155 -2.38 -2.14 5.78
CA TRP A 155 -3.65 -1.82 5.11
C TRP A 155 -4.55 -0.95 5.96
N TYR A 156 -4.58 -1.15 7.28
CA TYR A 156 -5.32 -0.28 8.19
C TYR A 156 -4.78 1.16 8.23
N LEU A 157 -3.46 1.33 8.17
CA LEU A 157 -2.85 2.68 8.13
C LEU A 157 -3.17 3.42 6.83
N VAL A 158 -3.17 2.69 5.70
CA VAL A 158 -3.33 3.28 4.37
C VAL A 158 -4.81 3.47 4.02
N TYR A 159 -5.65 2.52 4.40
CA TYR A 159 -7.09 2.50 4.12
C TYR A 159 -7.87 2.18 5.39
N PRO A 160 -7.99 3.16 6.32
CA PRO A 160 -8.79 2.97 7.51
C PRO A 160 -10.24 2.67 7.10
N ASN A 161 -10.82 1.62 7.69
CA ASN A 161 -12.19 1.15 7.40
C ASN A 161 -12.41 0.63 5.97
N ALA A 162 -11.37 0.06 5.34
CA ALA A 162 -11.53 -0.60 4.05
C ALA A 162 -12.69 -1.63 4.08
N PRO A 163 -13.57 -1.64 3.07
CA PRO A 163 -14.71 -2.53 2.99
C PRO A 163 -14.26 -3.98 2.88
N GLU A 164 -14.96 -4.87 3.59
CA GLU A 164 -14.63 -6.30 3.60
C GLU A 164 -15.61 -7.14 2.77
N THR A 165 -16.79 -6.58 2.45
CA THR A 165 -17.78 -7.24 1.59
C THR A 165 -17.95 -6.53 0.25
N GLN A 166 -18.50 -7.24 -0.73
CA GLN A 166 -18.90 -6.63 -2.00
C GLN A 166 -19.94 -5.52 -1.81
N THR A 167 -20.85 -5.69 -0.86
CA THR A 167 -21.85 -4.66 -0.53
C THR A 167 -21.16 -3.39 -0.05
N ASP A 168 -20.23 -3.51 0.90
CA ASP A 168 -19.49 -2.36 1.43
C ASP A 168 -18.62 -1.73 0.33
N MET A 169 -17.98 -2.54 -0.52
CA MET A 169 -17.20 -2.05 -1.67
C MET A 169 -18.09 -1.25 -2.63
N ASN A 170 -19.32 -1.72 -2.90
CA ASN A 170 -20.25 -1.02 -3.77
C ASN A 170 -20.75 0.28 -3.15
N ILE A 171 -21.02 0.29 -1.83
CA ILE A 171 -21.43 1.49 -1.10
C ILE A 171 -20.30 2.52 -1.14
N GLN A 172 -19.08 2.14 -0.77
CA GLN A 172 -17.93 3.05 -0.78
C GLN A 172 -17.61 3.56 -2.19
N ALA A 173 -17.70 2.71 -3.22
CA ALA A 173 -17.48 3.14 -4.60
C ALA A 173 -18.54 4.15 -5.07
N ALA A 174 -19.79 4.01 -4.62
CA ALA A 174 -20.84 4.98 -4.90
C ALA A 174 -20.59 6.32 -4.19
N GLU A 175 -20.24 6.29 -2.90
CA GLU A 175 -19.89 7.48 -2.12
C GLU A 175 -18.68 8.23 -2.71
N GLU A 176 -17.64 7.50 -3.10
CA GLU A 176 -16.44 8.06 -3.73
C GLU A 176 -16.75 8.67 -5.10
N PHE A 177 -17.59 8.01 -5.91
CA PHE A 177 -18.04 8.54 -7.18
C PHE A 177 -18.80 9.86 -6.99
N GLU A 178 -19.71 9.94 -6.02
CA GLU A 178 -20.44 11.16 -5.69
C GLU A 178 -19.50 12.28 -5.24
N ARG A 179 -18.52 11.97 -4.37
CA ARG A 179 -17.51 12.93 -3.91
C ARG A 179 -16.72 13.51 -5.07
N ILE A 180 -16.17 12.67 -5.95
CA ILE A 180 -15.37 13.10 -7.10
C ILE A 180 -16.23 13.89 -8.10
N GLU A 181 -17.49 13.48 -8.33
CA GLU A 181 -18.41 14.21 -9.22
C GLU A 181 -18.71 15.62 -8.68
N ASN A 182 -18.84 15.76 -7.36
CA ASN A 182 -19.00 17.06 -6.71
C ASN A 182 -17.74 17.93 -6.86
N GLU A 183 -16.54 17.37 -6.63
CA GLU A 183 -15.28 18.09 -6.82
C GLU A 183 -15.09 18.56 -8.26
N LEU A 184 -15.40 17.69 -9.23
CA LEU A 184 -15.37 18.04 -10.64
C LEU A 184 -16.36 19.17 -10.97
N SER A 185 -17.56 19.11 -10.41
CA SER A 185 -18.59 20.14 -10.61
C SER A 185 -18.16 21.49 -10.05
N VAL A 186 -17.48 21.51 -8.90
CA VAL A 186 -16.86 22.71 -8.33
C VAL A 186 -15.78 23.25 -9.27
N LEU A 187 -14.86 22.40 -9.74
CA LEU A 187 -13.80 22.81 -10.67
C LEU A 187 -14.34 23.40 -11.98
N ILE A 188 -15.38 22.77 -12.55
CA ILE A 188 -16.07 23.28 -13.75
C ILE A 188 -16.63 24.66 -13.48
N SER A 189 -17.26 24.87 -12.32
CA SER A 189 -17.81 26.18 -11.93
C SER A 189 -16.71 27.23 -11.77
N THR A 190 -15.62 26.88 -11.09
CA THR A 190 -14.45 27.77 -10.93
C THR A 190 -13.85 28.22 -12.27
N ILE A 191 -13.78 27.33 -13.27
CA ILE A 191 -13.30 27.69 -14.62
C ILE A 191 -14.24 28.69 -15.30
N LYS A 192 -15.56 28.50 -15.15
CA LYS A 192 -16.56 29.42 -15.70
C LYS A 192 -16.52 30.79 -15.04
N ASP A 193 -16.37 30.82 -13.72
CA ASP A 193 -16.29 32.08 -12.95
C ASP A 193 -15.03 32.86 -13.32
N ALA A 194 -13.89 32.19 -13.50
CA ALA A 194 -12.63 32.81 -13.91
C ALA A 194 -12.72 33.55 -15.27
N LYS A 195 -13.55 33.07 -16.22
CA LYS A 195 -13.84 33.77 -17.48
C LYS A 195 -14.61 35.07 -17.24
N THR A 196 -15.48 35.09 -16.25
CA THR A 196 -16.31 36.27 -15.92
C THR A 196 -15.48 37.35 -15.25
N GLU A 197 -14.46 36.95 -14.47
CA GLU A 197 -13.60 37.86 -13.70
C GLU A 197 -12.38 38.37 -14.47
N ASN A 198 -11.88 37.61 -15.46
CA ASN A 198 -10.62 37.92 -16.13
C ASN A 198 -10.77 38.01 -17.66
N SER A 199 -10.76 39.24 -18.19
CA SER A 199 -11.02 39.50 -19.61
C SER A 199 -9.96 38.94 -20.58
N GLU A 200 -8.77 38.56 -20.09
CA GLU A 200 -7.71 37.95 -20.90
C GLU A 200 -7.84 36.42 -21.02
N PHE A 201 -8.64 35.78 -20.15
CA PHE A 201 -8.89 34.35 -20.26
C PHE A 201 -9.94 34.10 -21.33
N ASP A 202 -9.53 33.64 -22.52
CA ASP A 202 -10.46 33.44 -23.64
C ASP A 202 -10.89 31.98 -23.82
N ILE A 203 -11.93 31.59 -23.07
CA ILE A 203 -12.62 30.31 -23.24
C ILE A 203 -14.03 30.53 -23.81
N ASN A 204 -14.40 29.75 -24.82
CA ASN A 204 -15.77 29.68 -25.31
C ASN A 204 -16.58 28.76 -24.37
N LEU A 205 -17.41 29.36 -23.52
CA LEU A 205 -18.18 28.65 -22.51
C LEU A 205 -19.18 27.63 -23.10
N GLU A 206 -19.76 27.91 -24.26
CA GLU A 206 -20.69 27.01 -24.94
C GLU A 206 -19.97 25.73 -25.42
N LEU A 207 -18.80 25.88 -26.03
CA LEU A 207 -17.98 24.74 -26.46
C LEU A 207 -17.39 23.97 -25.27
N PHE A 208 -17.06 24.67 -24.18
CA PHE A 208 -16.62 24.03 -22.94
C PHE A 208 -17.73 23.16 -22.35
N ASP A 209 -18.95 23.69 -22.21
CA ASP A 209 -20.10 22.92 -21.71
C ASP A 209 -20.40 21.71 -22.58
N LYS A 210 -20.38 21.89 -23.90
CA LYS A 210 -20.53 20.79 -24.84
C LYS A 210 -19.44 19.72 -24.66
N THR A 211 -18.21 20.12 -24.37
CA THR A 211 -17.09 19.19 -24.13
C THR A 211 -17.32 18.38 -22.86
N ILE A 212 -17.75 19.02 -21.76
CA ILE A 212 -18.07 18.34 -20.50
C ILE A 212 -19.21 17.34 -20.68
N GLU A 213 -20.27 17.70 -21.40
CA GLU A 213 -21.40 16.80 -21.66
C GLU A 213 -20.98 15.58 -22.51
N GLN A 214 -20.19 15.79 -23.56
CA GLN A 214 -19.66 14.69 -24.36
C GLN A 214 -18.72 13.78 -23.54
N TRP A 215 -17.90 14.36 -22.67
CA TRP A 215 -17.05 13.60 -21.76
C TRP A 215 -17.87 12.76 -20.77
N LYS A 216 -18.94 13.30 -20.19
CA LYS A 216 -19.87 12.55 -19.31
C LYS A 216 -20.54 11.39 -20.05
N SER A 217 -20.97 11.61 -21.30
CA SER A 217 -21.54 10.57 -22.15
C SER A 217 -20.53 9.45 -22.45
N TYR A 218 -19.33 9.84 -22.90
CA TYR A 218 -18.22 8.90 -23.12
C TYR A 218 -17.92 8.07 -21.87
N ARG A 219 -17.79 8.72 -20.71
CA ARG A 219 -17.52 8.07 -19.42
C ARG A 219 -18.56 7.00 -19.11
N LYS A 220 -19.85 7.29 -19.29
CA LYS A 220 -20.93 6.33 -19.05
C LYS A 220 -20.80 5.11 -19.97
N THR A 221 -20.65 5.32 -21.27
CA THR A 221 -20.50 4.23 -22.23
C THR A 221 -19.24 3.41 -21.98
N LYS A 222 -18.14 4.06 -21.59
CA LYS A 222 -16.89 3.39 -21.22
C LYS A 222 -17.07 2.52 -19.97
N ALA A 223 -17.74 3.02 -18.94
CA ALA A 223 -18.06 2.24 -17.74
C ALA A 223 -18.93 1.01 -18.06
N GLU A 224 -19.93 1.15 -18.95
CA GLU A 224 -20.74 0.02 -19.43
C GLU A 224 -19.93 -1.02 -20.19
N LEU A 225 -19.01 -0.57 -21.06
CA LEU A 225 -18.07 -1.44 -21.79
C LEU A 225 -17.16 -2.21 -20.83
N ASP A 226 -16.60 -1.54 -19.82
CA ASP A 226 -15.71 -2.17 -18.85
C ASP A 226 -16.47 -3.14 -17.94
N ALA A 227 -17.71 -2.81 -17.58
CA ALA A 227 -18.60 -3.70 -16.83
C ALA A 227 -19.09 -4.92 -17.62
N TYR A 228 -19.00 -4.90 -18.96
CA TYR A 228 -19.54 -5.96 -19.82
C TYR A 228 -18.92 -7.34 -19.51
N TYR A 229 -17.61 -7.40 -19.28
CA TYR A 229 -16.89 -8.66 -19.03
C TYR A 229 -17.08 -9.24 -17.63
N VAL A 230 -17.69 -8.45 -16.73
CA VAL A 230 -17.90 -8.81 -15.33
C VAL A 230 -19.38 -8.97 -14.98
N LYS A 231 -20.26 -8.78 -15.98
CA LYS A 231 -21.70 -8.96 -15.88
C LYS A 231 -22.03 -10.42 -15.53
N GLY A 232 -22.46 -10.65 -14.30
CA GLY A 232 -22.83 -11.98 -13.77
C GLY A 232 -21.73 -12.71 -12.98
N ARG A 233 -20.56 -12.11 -12.75
CA ARG A 233 -19.57 -12.65 -11.82
C ARG A 233 -19.68 -11.92 -10.47
N ASN A 234 -19.96 -12.67 -9.40
CA ASN A 234 -20.04 -12.18 -8.02
C ASN A 234 -18.69 -11.69 -7.42
N ASN A 235 -17.67 -11.42 -8.24
CA ASN A 235 -16.26 -11.37 -7.83
C ASN A 235 -15.45 -10.26 -8.53
N VAL A 236 -15.98 -9.05 -8.70
CA VAL A 236 -15.15 -7.93 -9.18
C VAL A 236 -15.44 -6.64 -8.41
N SER A 237 -14.44 -6.24 -7.63
CA SER A 237 -14.19 -4.86 -7.24
C SER A 237 -13.88 -4.04 -8.49
N ILE A 238 -14.74 -3.07 -8.78
CA ILE A 238 -14.53 -2.09 -9.84
C ILE A 238 -13.51 -1.08 -9.34
N SER A 239 -12.22 -1.44 -9.42
CA SER A 239 -11.14 -0.45 -9.41
C SER A 239 -11.14 0.23 -10.78
N ILE A 240 -12.00 1.22 -10.97
CA ILE A 240 -11.78 2.21 -12.04
C ILE A 240 -10.62 3.07 -11.56
N ARG A 241 -9.40 2.72 -11.98
CA ARG A 241 -8.30 3.68 -11.99
C ARG A 241 -8.62 4.69 -13.10
N TRP A 242 -8.99 5.90 -12.69
CA TRP A 242 -9.07 7.07 -13.56
C TRP A 242 -7.67 7.54 -13.96
#